data_AF-A0A448UYE0-F1
#
_entry.id   AF-A0A448UYE0-F1
#
_cell.length_a   1.000
_cell.length_b   1.000
_cell.length_c   1.000
_cell.angle_alpha   90.00
_cell.angle_beta   90.00
_cell.angle_gamma   90.00
#
_symmetry.space_group_name_H-M   'P 1'
#
loop_
_entity.id
_entity.type
_entity.pdbx_description
1 polymer ?
#
loop_
_entity_poly.entity_id
_entity_poly.type
_entity_poly.pdbx_seq_one_letter_code
_entity_poly.pdbx_strand_id
1 'polypeptide(L)'
;MMERVNRRTMVIAGYSLTAFFHLLIGVASMLLPEGSPARPYIILALVVGFVGSMQTCLNVSTWVLMSELFPLRVRAVGMGLSAFCGWMMNGLLSLVFPVILGALGLTGSFFGFMVVNVLIAVLMWRNLPETRGKTLEDVEAGVISGAAYPFAATR
;
A
#
# COMPACT_ATOMS: atom_id res chain seq x y z
N MET A 1 -9.99 9.44 10.75
CA MET A 1 -9.67 9.71 9.33
C MET A 1 -10.57 8.93 8.39
N MET A 2 -10.71 7.60 8.58
CA MET A 2 -11.60 6.75 7.79
C MET A 2 -13.04 7.28 7.69
N GLU A 3 -13.65 7.79 8.74
CA GLU A 3 -15.02 8.33 8.63
C GLU A 3 -15.14 9.62 7.80
N ARG A 4 -14.02 10.32 7.56
CA ARG A 4 -13.98 11.66 6.93
C ARG A 4 -13.34 11.67 5.54
N VAL A 5 -12.51 10.69 5.21
CA VAL A 5 -11.79 10.59 3.93
C VAL A 5 -12.27 9.36 3.15
N ASN A 6 -12.37 9.51 1.83
CA ASN A 6 -12.77 8.46 0.90
C ASN A 6 -11.78 7.28 0.93
N ARG A 7 -12.29 6.04 0.86
CA ARG A 7 -11.48 4.83 1.03
C ARG A 7 -10.42 4.72 -0.06
N ARG A 8 -10.83 5.00 -1.30
CA ARG A 8 -9.93 5.01 -2.45
C ARG A 8 -8.82 6.03 -2.30
N THR A 9 -9.16 7.24 -1.85
CA THR A 9 -8.19 8.32 -1.61
C THR A 9 -7.19 7.92 -0.53
N MET A 10 -7.62 7.28 0.56
CA MET A 10 -6.72 6.85 1.63
C MET A 10 -5.70 5.80 1.15
N VAL A 11 -6.14 4.83 0.34
CA VAL A 11 -5.22 3.80 -0.20
C VAL A 11 -4.21 4.42 -1.17
N ILE A 12 -4.67 5.25 -2.10
CA ILE A 12 -3.79 5.89 -3.08
C ILE A 12 -2.80 6.83 -2.37
N ALA A 13 -3.28 7.63 -1.41
CA ALA A 13 -2.43 8.49 -0.59
C ALA A 13 -1.41 7.68 0.22
N GLY A 14 -1.82 6.54 0.80
CA GLY A 14 -0.94 5.67 1.56
C GLY A 14 0.21 5.10 0.72
N TYR A 15 -0.09 4.56 -0.47
CA TYR A 15 0.96 4.08 -1.39
C TYR A 15 1.83 5.21 -1.93
N SER A 16 1.24 6.36 -2.24
CA SER A 16 1.98 7.53 -2.74
C SER A 16 2.93 8.10 -1.68
N LEU A 17 2.47 8.23 -0.44
CA LEU A 17 3.27 8.72 0.67
C LEU A 17 4.37 7.73 1.06
N THR A 18 4.07 6.43 1.00
CA THR A 18 5.07 5.37 1.18
C THR A 18 6.14 5.42 0.09
N ALA A 19 5.75 5.58 -1.18
CA ALA A 19 6.70 5.77 -2.28
C ALA A 19 7.56 7.03 -2.07
N PHE A 20 6.96 8.14 -1.64
CA PHE A 20 7.67 9.38 -1.34
C PHE A 20 8.73 9.19 -0.25
N PHE A 21 8.42 8.52 0.86
CA PHE A 21 9.43 8.24 1.89
C PHE A 21 10.51 7.28 1.39
N HIS A 22 10.19 6.28 0.57
CA HIS A 22 11.20 5.39 -0.03
C HIS A 22 12.15 6.17 -0.95
N LEU A 23 11.63 7.13 -1.74
CA LEU A 23 12.44 8.06 -2.53
C LEU A 23 13.36 8.89 -1.62
N LEU A 24 12.83 9.48 -0.55
CA LEU A 24 13.63 10.26 0.40
C LEU A 24 14.73 9.43 1.06
N ILE A 25 14.45 8.18 1.42
CA ILE A 25 15.45 7.27 2.01
C ILE A 25 16.54 6.95 0.98
N GLY A 26 16.17 6.64 -0.26
CA GLY A 26 17.14 6.38 -1.34
C GLY A 26 18.00 7.60 -1.69
N VAL A 27 17.41 8.80 -1.70
CA VAL A 27 18.16 10.06 -1.90
C VAL A 27 19.07 10.36 -0.71
N ALA A 28 18.56 10.24 0.52
CA ALA A 28 19.34 10.45 1.74
C ALA A 28 20.52 9.46 1.83
N SER A 29 20.34 8.21 1.40
CA SER A 29 21.40 7.22 1.41
C SER A 29 22.53 7.50 0.42
N MET A 30 22.24 8.21 -0.68
CA MET A 30 23.22 8.69 -1.65
C MET A 30 23.93 9.97 -1.21
N LEU A 31 23.19 10.91 -0.60
CA LEU A 31 23.73 12.22 -0.24
C LEU A 31 24.50 12.22 1.09
N LEU A 32 24.18 11.31 2.01
CA LEU A 32 24.82 11.26 3.32
C LEU A 32 26.06 10.33 3.31
N PRO A 33 27.26 10.86 3.60
CA PRO A 33 28.50 10.08 3.59
C PRO A 33 28.48 8.92 4.58
N GLU A 34 29.14 7.83 4.19
CA GLU A 34 29.35 6.67 5.05
C GLU A 34 30.27 7.08 6.21
N GLY A 35 29.74 7.07 7.44
CA GLY A 35 30.45 7.52 8.64
C GLY A 35 29.94 8.84 9.24
N SER A 36 29.01 9.54 8.57
CA SER A 36 28.35 10.69 9.20
C SER A 36 27.51 10.25 10.41
N PRO A 37 27.74 10.82 11.62
CA PRO A 37 26.95 10.48 12.81
C PRO A 37 25.45 10.74 12.64
N ALA A 38 25.07 11.68 11.75
CA ALA A 38 23.69 12.03 11.49
C ALA A 38 22.96 11.04 10.56
N ARG A 39 23.68 10.27 9.74
CA ARG A 39 23.12 9.34 8.74
C ARG A 39 22.10 8.35 9.33
N PRO A 40 22.41 7.58 10.39
CA PRO A 40 21.46 6.62 10.94
C PRO A 40 20.20 7.30 11.52
N TYR A 41 20.32 8.46 12.15
CA TYR A 41 19.19 9.18 12.73
C TYR A 41 18.25 9.75 11.64
N ILE A 42 18.80 10.30 10.56
CA ILE A 42 18.00 10.81 9.43
C ILE A 42 17.26 9.66 8.75
N ILE A 43 17.97 8.57 8.43
CA ILE A 43 17.34 7.38 7.81
C ILE A 43 16.27 6.81 8.74
N LEU A 44 16.53 6.71 10.04
CA LEU A 44 15.54 6.24 11.02
C LEU A 44 14.31 7.14 11.05
N ALA A 45 14.47 8.46 11.06
CA ALA A 45 13.34 9.39 11.05
C ALA A 45 12.47 9.22 9.80
N LEU A 46 13.10 9.03 8.63
CA LEU A 46 12.39 8.75 7.37
C LEU A 46 11.70 7.38 7.39
N VAL A 47 12.35 6.37 8.00
CA VAL A 47 11.77 5.03 8.21
C VAL A 47 10.51 5.11 9.07
N VAL A 48 10.59 5.81 10.20
CA VAL A 48 9.44 6.06 11.08
C VAL A 48 8.34 6.81 10.34
N GLY A 49 8.69 7.80 9.51
CA GLY A 49 7.74 8.52 8.65
C GLY A 49 6.99 7.59 7.70
N PHE A 50 7.68 6.70 6.99
CA PHE A 50 7.02 5.74 6.10
C PHE A 50 6.16 4.74 6.88
N VAL A 51 6.63 4.23 8.03
CA VAL A 51 5.88 3.29 8.85
C VAL A 51 4.60 3.96 9.36
N GLY A 52 4.69 5.21 9.83
CA GLY A 52 3.54 6.00 10.24
C GLY A 52 2.52 6.20 9.12
N SER A 53 2.99 6.50 7.90
CA SER A 53 2.14 6.57 6.70
C SER A 53 1.41 5.25 6.43
N MET A 54 2.12 4.12 6.45
CA MET A 54 1.51 2.81 6.21
C MET A 54 0.47 2.46 7.28
N GLN A 55 0.77 2.71 8.55
CA GLN A 55 -0.14 2.36 9.65
C GLN A 55 -1.41 3.21 9.62
N THR A 56 -1.29 4.50 9.30
CA THR A 56 -2.44 5.41 9.27
C THR A 56 -3.32 5.24 8.03
N CYS A 57 -2.70 5.04 6.86
CA CYS A 57 -3.42 5.02 5.59
C CYS A 57 -3.73 3.61 5.11
N LEU A 58 -2.78 2.69 5.12
CA LEU A 58 -2.91 1.39 4.46
C LEU A 58 -3.43 0.30 5.38
N ASN A 59 -2.95 0.23 6.62
CA ASN A 59 -3.31 -0.87 7.52
C ASN A 59 -4.83 -0.90 7.76
N VAL A 60 -5.41 0.20 8.25
CA VAL A 60 -6.86 0.26 8.51
C VAL A 60 -7.68 0.18 7.22
N SER A 61 -7.28 0.88 6.16
CA SER A 61 -8.06 0.89 4.91
C SER A 61 -8.12 -0.46 4.22
N THR A 62 -7.04 -1.25 4.27
CA THR A 62 -6.99 -2.57 3.63
C THR A 62 -8.01 -3.51 4.23
N TRP A 63 -8.07 -3.60 5.57
CA TRP A 63 -9.04 -4.49 6.25
C TRP A 63 -10.49 -4.06 6.05
N VAL A 64 -10.75 -2.75 6.02
CA VAL A 64 -12.09 -2.20 5.76
C VAL A 64 -12.51 -2.45 4.30
N LEU A 65 -11.63 -2.18 3.34
CA LEU A 65 -11.93 -2.46 1.93
C LEU A 65 -12.13 -3.95 1.68
N MET A 66 -11.36 -4.83 2.33
CA MET A 66 -11.60 -6.26 2.24
C MET A 66 -13.00 -6.65 2.73
N SER A 67 -13.50 -6.06 3.83
CA SER A 67 -14.85 -6.39 4.31
C SER A 67 -15.96 -5.78 3.44
N GLU A 68 -15.68 -4.69 2.72
CA GLU A 68 -16.65 -4.02 1.84
C GLU A 68 -16.68 -4.60 0.41
N LEU A 69 -15.54 -5.04 -0.13
CA LEU A 69 -15.40 -5.48 -1.52
C LEU A 69 -15.86 -6.92 -1.76
N PHE A 70 -15.73 -7.80 -0.77
CA PHE A 70 -16.14 -9.20 -0.95
C PHE A 70 -17.66 -9.36 -0.85
N PRO A 71 -18.28 -10.13 -1.79
CA PRO A 71 -19.71 -10.42 -1.74
C PRO A 71 -20.12 -11.07 -0.42
N LEU A 72 -21.30 -10.71 0.08
CA LEU A 72 -21.80 -11.10 1.41
C LEU A 72 -21.68 -12.61 1.66
N ARG A 73 -22.01 -13.43 0.66
CA ARG A 73 -22.03 -14.90 0.75
C ARG A 73 -20.65 -15.54 0.93
N VAL A 74 -19.60 -14.94 0.37
CA VAL A 74 -18.24 -15.49 0.37
C VAL A 74 -17.24 -14.63 1.15
N ARG A 75 -17.73 -13.58 1.83
CA ARG A 75 -16.90 -12.58 2.50
C ARG A 75 -15.88 -13.18 3.45
N ALA A 76 -16.31 -14.10 4.33
CA ALA A 76 -15.41 -14.72 5.30
C ALA A 76 -14.27 -15.49 4.61
N VAL A 77 -14.58 -16.25 3.55
CA VAL A 77 -13.59 -17.02 2.78
C VAL A 77 -12.67 -16.10 2.00
N GLY A 78 -13.20 -15.08 1.32
CA GLY A 78 -12.43 -14.10 0.56
C GLY A 78 -11.46 -13.31 1.44
N MET A 79 -11.93 -12.86 2.61
CA MET A 79 -11.08 -12.20 3.60
C MET A 79 -10.00 -13.14 4.15
N GLY A 80 -10.35 -14.39 4.49
CA GLY A 80 -9.40 -15.38 4.98
C GLY A 80 -8.30 -15.71 3.97
N LEU A 81 -8.66 -15.93 2.71
CA LEU A 81 -7.70 -16.20 1.63
C LEU A 81 -6.78 -15.00 1.39
N SER A 82 -7.34 -13.79 1.34
CA SER A 82 -6.57 -12.56 1.15
C SER A 82 -5.59 -12.31 2.31
N ALA A 83 -6.05 -12.54 3.55
CA ALA A 83 -5.18 -12.44 4.73
C ALA A 83 -4.06 -13.48 4.67
N PHE A 84 -4.38 -14.74 4.32
CA PHE A 84 -3.38 -15.78 4.14
C PHE A 84 -2.32 -15.40 3.09
N CYS A 85 -2.75 -14.94 1.91
CA CYS A 85 -1.84 -14.46 0.87
C CYS A 85 -0.97 -13.29 1.37
N GLY A 86 -1.56 -12.35 2.12
CA GLY A 86 -0.85 -11.24 2.73
C GLY A 86 0.23 -11.68 3.71
N TRP A 87 -0.10 -12.60 4.62
CA TRP A 87 0.86 -13.15 5.60
C TRP A 87 1.96 -13.98 4.94
N MET A 88 1.63 -14.76 3.90
CA MET A 88 2.60 -15.49 3.11
C MET A 88 3.58 -14.55 2.40
N MET A 89 3.08 -13.49 1.76
CA MET A 89 3.91 -12.48 1.12
C MET A 89 4.79 -11.74 2.15
N ASN A 90 4.26 -11.43 3.33
CA ASN A 90 5.02 -10.83 4.42
C ASN A 90 6.18 -11.73 4.89
N GLY A 91 5.91 -13.03 5.07
CA GLY A 91 6.93 -14.01 5.42
C GLY A 91 8.00 -14.15 4.33
N LEU A 92 7.58 -14.26 3.08
CA LEU A 92 8.49 -14.34 1.93
C LEU A 92 9.37 -13.09 1.84
N LEU A 93 8.78 -11.89 1.92
CA LEU A 93 9.53 -10.64 1.85
C LEU A 93 10.54 -10.52 3.00
N SER A 94 10.18 -10.97 4.21
CA SER A 94 11.09 -10.98 5.36
C SER A 94 12.33 -11.86 5.13
N LEU A 95 12.17 -12.97 4.41
CA LEU A 95 13.27 -13.88 4.05
C LEU A 95 14.10 -13.36 2.86
N VAL A 96 13.44 -12.74 1.88
CA VAL A 96 14.08 -12.27 0.65
C VAL A 96 14.74 -10.89 0.83
N PHE A 97 14.27 -10.07 1.76
CA PHE A 97 14.78 -8.71 1.96
C PHE A 97 16.29 -8.64 2.24
N PRO A 98 16.90 -9.50 3.10
CA PRO A 98 18.36 -9.53 3.26
C PRO A 98 19.12 -9.83 1.98
N VAL A 99 18.57 -10.69 1.10
CA VAL A 99 19.16 -11.01 -0.21
C VAL A 99 19.10 -9.81 -1.14
N ILE A 100 17.95 -9.13 -1.21
CA ILE A 100 17.78 -7.89 -1.97
C ILE A 100 18.76 -6.82 -1.47
N LEU A 101 18.86 -6.66 -0.14
CA LEU A 101 19.74 -5.68 0.48
C LEU A 101 21.21 -5.99 0.20
N GLY A 102 21.62 -7.26 0.22
CA GLY A 102 22.98 -7.67 -0.13
C GLY A 102 23.32 -7.47 -1.61
N ALA A 103 22.36 -7.66 -2.51
CA ALA A 103 22.56 -7.53 -3.95
C ALA A 103 22.49 -6.09 -4.47
N LEU A 104 21.54 -5.29 -3.96
CA LEU A 104 21.24 -3.94 -4.44
C LEU A 104 21.69 -2.82 -3.49
N GLY A 105 22.14 -3.16 -2.29
CA GLY A 105 22.42 -2.21 -1.23
C GLY A 105 21.16 -1.50 -0.72
N LEU A 106 21.34 -0.59 0.24
CA LEU A 106 20.25 0.20 0.82
C LEU A 106 19.57 1.05 -0.27
N THR A 107 20.36 1.82 -1.02
CA THR A 107 19.88 2.73 -2.06
C THR A 107 19.04 2.01 -3.12
N GLY A 108 19.57 0.91 -3.69
CA GLY A 108 18.86 0.17 -4.73
C GLY A 108 17.57 -0.49 -4.22
N SER A 109 17.59 -1.00 -2.99
CA SER A 109 16.41 -1.61 -2.37
C SER A 109 15.26 -0.62 -2.20
N PHE A 110 15.53 0.57 -1.64
CA PHE A 110 14.49 1.57 -1.39
C PHE A 110 13.95 2.18 -2.70
N PHE A 111 14.79 2.39 -3.72
CA PHE A 111 14.29 2.80 -5.04
C PHE A 111 13.43 1.70 -5.70
N GLY A 112 13.83 0.43 -5.58
CA GLY A 112 13.03 -0.69 -6.07
C GLY A 112 11.64 -0.71 -5.43
N PHE A 113 11.56 -0.58 -4.11
CA PHE A 113 10.28 -0.50 -3.41
C PHE A 113 9.49 0.77 -3.73
N MET A 114 10.15 1.91 -3.98
CA MET A 114 9.47 3.11 -4.47
C MET A 114 8.75 2.81 -5.80
N VAL A 115 9.42 2.18 -6.77
CA VAL A 115 8.80 1.82 -8.05
C VAL A 115 7.60 0.91 -7.85
N VAL A 116 7.74 -0.13 -7.02
CA VAL A 116 6.63 -1.05 -6.70
C VAL A 116 5.44 -0.30 -6.08
N ASN A 117 5.68 0.60 -5.12
CA ASN A 117 4.61 1.38 -4.50
C ASN A 117 3.90 2.31 -5.50
N VAL A 118 4.65 2.93 -6.43
CA VAL A 118 4.06 3.75 -7.51
C VAL A 118 3.18 2.90 -8.42
N LEU A 119 3.66 1.72 -8.83
CA LEU A 119 2.87 0.79 -9.67
C LEU A 119 1.58 0.39 -8.95
N ILE A 120 1.64 0.06 -7.66
CA ILE A 120 0.45 -0.27 -6.87
C ILE A 120 -0.48 0.95 -6.76
N ALA A 121 0.04 2.15 -6.51
CA ALA A 121 -0.78 3.36 -6.46
C ALA A 121 -1.54 3.60 -7.77
N VAL A 122 -0.89 3.38 -8.92
CA VAL A 122 -1.53 3.46 -10.26
C VAL A 122 -2.59 2.37 -10.44
N LEU A 123 -2.30 1.13 -10.04
CA LEU A 123 -3.26 0.03 -10.11
C LEU A 123 -4.48 0.29 -9.22
N MET A 124 -4.29 0.82 -8.01
CA MET A 124 -5.39 1.19 -7.11
C MET A 124 -6.16 2.39 -7.64
N TRP A 125 -5.48 3.39 -8.20
CA TRP A 125 -6.16 4.49 -8.89
C TRP A 125 -7.07 3.96 -9.99
N ARG A 126 -6.62 2.99 -10.79
CA ARG A 126 -7.44 2.44 -11.87
C ARG A 126 -8.57 1.51 -11.37
N ASN A 127 -8.26 0.60 -10.46
CA ASN A 127 -9.07 -0.59 -10.18
C ASN A 127 -9.73 -0.59 -8.80
N LEU A 128 -9.49 0.41 -7.94
CA LEU A 128 -10.14 0.45 -6.63
C LEU A 128 -11.45 1.26 -6.72
N PRO A 129 -12.62 0.67 -6.45
CA PRO A 129 -13.87 1.41 -6.41
C PRO A 129 -13.95 2.24 -5.13
N GLU A 130 -14.77 3.30 -5.15
CA GLU A 130 -15.13 4.01 -3.93
C GLU A 130 -16.31 3.32 -3.23
N THR A 131 -16.12 2.95 -1.98
CA THR A 131 -17.08 2.20 -1.16
C THR A 131 -17.69 3.05 -0.03
N ARG A 132 -17.09 4.20 0.31
CA ARG A 132 -17.58 5.04 1.39
C ARG A 132 -18.99 5.56 1.10
N GLY A 133 -19.85 5.48 2.12
CA GLY A 133 -21.20 6.04 2.06
C GLY A 133 -22.17 5.22 1.20
N LYS A 134 -21.77 4.02 0.78
CA LYS A 134 -22.62 3.06 0.07
C LYS A 134 -23.01 1.91 1.00
N THR A 135 -24.15 1.29 0.73
CA THR A 135 -24.49 0.02 1.40
C THR A 135 -23.62 -1.11 0.86
N LEU A 136 -23.51 -2.21 1.60
CA LEU A 136 -22.69 -3.35 1.17
C LEU A 136 -23.27 -4.00 -0.09
N GLU A 137 -24.59 -4.00 -0.20
CA GLU A 137 -25.36 -4.48 -1.34
C GLU A 137 -25.08 -3.63 -2.59
N ASP A 138 -25.04 -2.30 -2.46
CA ASP A 138 -24.71 -1.40 -3.57
C ASP A 138 -23.26 -1.58 -4.04
N VAL A 139 -22.33 -1.77 -3.10
CA VAL A 139 -20.92 -2.05 -3.44
C VAL A 139 -20.81 -3.38 -4.17
N GLU A 140 -21.45 -4.44 -3.66
CA GLU A 140 -21.45 -5.75 -4.29
C GLU A 140 -22.03 -5.69 -5.72
N ALA A 141 -23.20 -5.08 -5.90
CA ALA A 141 -23.82 -4.91 -7.22
C ALA A 141 -22.94 -4.09 -8.17
N GLY A 142 -22.32 -3.02 -7.68
CA GLY A 142 -21.42 -2.18 -8.47
C GLY A 142 -20.10 -2.88 -8.84
N VAL A 143 -19.56 -3.73 -7.96
CA VAL A 143 -18.35 -4.52 -8.23
C VAL A 143 -18.65 -5.61 -9.25
N ILE A 144 -19.77 -6.33 -9.12
CA ILE A 144 -20.18 -7.39 -10.06
C ILE A 144 -20.49 -6.83 -11.45
N SER A 145 -21.20 -5.71 -11.53
CA SER A 145 -21.53 -5.05 -12.81
C SER A 145 -20.35 -4.29 -13.43
N GLY A 146 -19.27 -4.07 -12.67
CA GLY A 146 -18.15 -3.21 -13.05
C GLY A 146 -18.43 -1.71 -12.92
N ALA A 147 -19.68 -1.28 -12.69
CA ALA A 147 -20.06 0.13 -12.60
C ALA A 147 -19.40 0.89 -11.43
N ALA A 148 -18.90 0.17 -10.42
CA ALA A 148 -18.21 0.78 -9.28
C ALA A 148 -16.78 1.25 -9.63
N TYR A 149 -16.18 0.75 -10.72
CA TYR A 149 -14.81 1.11 -11.07
C TYR A 149 -14.75 2.45 -11.80
N PRO A 150 -13.86 3.37 -11.40
CA PRO A 150 -13.80 4.72 -11.96
C PRO A 150 -13.46 4.76 -13.45
N PHE A 151 -12.84 3.71 -13.97
CA PHE A 151 -12.47 3.57 -15.39
C PHE A 151 -13.07 2.30 -16.02
N ALA A 152 -14.17 1.77 -15.48
CA ALA A 152 -15.00 0.83 -16.23
C ALA A 152 -15.60 1.61 -17.41
N ALA A 153 -14.89 1.57 -18.53
CA ALA A 153 -15.30 2.22 -19.75
C ALA A 153 -16.67 1.68 -20.19
N THR A 154 -17.52 2.61 -20.64
CA THR A 154 -18.28 2.49 -21.90
C THR A 154 -17.63 1.50 -22.86
N ARG A 155 -18.01 0.22 -22.75
CA ARG A 155 -17.79 -0.84 -23.72
C ARG A 155 -19.12 -1.50 -23.98
#